data_AF-A0A518EMH3-F1
#
_entry.id   AF-A0A518EMH3-F1
#
_cell.length_a   1.000
_cell.length_b   1.000
_cell.length_c   1.000
_cell.angle_alpha   90.00
_cell.angle_beta   90.00
_cell.angle_gamma   90.00
#
_symmetry.space_group_name_H-M   'P 1'
#
loop_
_entity.id
_entity.type
_entity.pdbx_description
1 polymer ?
#
loop_
_entity_poly.entity_id
_entity_poly.type
_entity_poly.pdbx_seq_one_letter_code
_entity_poly.pdbx_strand_id
1 'polypeptide(L)'
;MISPSIALLVFGASLPAGPALAAPGSSSWVHAPAAAALADVCEDCGKGKICKAHRAHDKEVIDRLEPDLESEDVEVRMRALREVAALAREHENAPSKEAAEVLAAALEDDKLVVQREAFRLLADRQHPETAVTAYVERLKWFKGHMWTLVADMTGPNQEHGDAGAAMDVLETAVGVGQGLRDDRVVDALAGLLNAFPNEMKGEPVALSACRALLYLGTKDAAESVIKQFDSQMDDSKRRQIHFALKTFANRLEIEETPEYGENAQSEWTAWLRKNQRSLPKKLGKWTGPPSEDDESPR
;
A
#
# COMPACT_ATOMS: atom_id res chain seq x y z
N MET A 1 -13.92 19.03 42.46
CA MET A 1 -13.56 18.43 41.16
C MET A 1 -13.10 19.57 40.28
N ILE A 2 -11.79 19.74 40.18
CA ILE A 2 -11.14 20.92 39.59
C ILE A 2 -10.56 20.49 38.25
N SER A 3 -11.06 21.08 37.16
CA SER A 3 -10.48 20.97 35.83
C SER A 3 -9.11 21.63 35.78
N PRO A 4 -8.09 21.03 35.12
CA PRO A 4 -6.89 21.75 34.76
C PRO A 4 -7.07 22.42 33.39
N SER A 5 -7.12 23.75 33.39
CA SER A 5 -6.95 24.57 32.20
C SER A 5 -5.47 24.59 31.81
N ILE A 6 -5.16 24.12 30.60
CA ILE A 6 -3.82 24.21 30.01
C ILE A 6 -3.66 25.61 29.41
N ALA A 7 -2.73 26.39 29.96
CA ALA A 7 -2.34 27.70 29.46
C ALA A 7 -1.32 27.56 28.32
N LEU A 8 -1.63 28.12 27.15
CA LEU A 8 -0.67 28.35 26.08
C LEU A 8 0.29 29.47 26.49
N LEU A 9 1.58 29.16 26.61
CA LEU A 9 2.66 30.15 26.69
C LEU A 9 3.19 30.42 25.29
N VAL A 10 2.96 31.65 24.82
CA VAL A 10 3.57 32.20 23.60
C VAL A 10 4.95 32.76 23.97
N PHE A 11 6.01 32.10 23.55
CA PHE A 11 7.37 32.64 23.61
C PHE A 11 7.72 33.26 22.26
N GLY A 12 7.79 34.60 22.23
CA GLY A 12 8.41 35.35 21.16
C GLY A 12 9.91 35.49 21.43
N ALA A 13 10.74 34.95 20.55
CA ALA A 13 12.18 35.17 20.55
C ALA A 13 12.58 35.82 19.21
N SER A 14 13.05 37.07 19.30
CA SER A 14 13.74 37.79 18.22
C SER A 14 15.06 37.09 17.86
N LEU A 15 15.27 36.85 16.57
CA LEU A 15 16.55 36.39 16.03
C LEU A 15 17.45 37.60 15.68
N PRO A 16 18.75 37.57 16.02
CA PRO A 16 19.71 38.53 15.51
C PRO A 16 20.16 38.18 14.08
N ALA A 17 20.30 39.21 13.24
CA ALA A 17 20.86 39.12 11.90
C ALA A 17 22.37 38.79 11.96
N GLY A 18 22.75 37.65 11.38
CA GLY A 18 24.13 37.23 11.15
C GLY A 18 24.55 37.35 9.67
N PRO A 19 25.86 37.39 9.37
CA PRO A 19 26.39 37.91 8.12
C PRO A 19 26.33 36.91 6.95
N ALA A 20 26.28 37.47 5.75
CA ALA A 20 26.27 36.78 4.46
C ALA A 20 27.50 35.88 4.28
N LEU A 21 27.25 34.58 4.09
CA LEU A 21 28.24 33.60 3.65
C LEU A 21 28.10 33.36 2.14
N ALA A 22 29.26 33.36 1.49
CA ALA A 22 29.46 33.21 0.06
C ALA A 22 28.99 31.84 -0.48
N ALA A 23 28.50 31.86 -1.72
CA ALA A 23 28.04 30.70 -2.47
C ALA A 23 29.17 29.70 -2.77
N PRO A 24 28.97 28.39 -2.55
CA PRO A 24 29.78 27.36 -3.19
C PRO A 24 29.25 27.04 -4.60
N GLY A 25 30.20 26.79 -5.49
CA GLY A 25 29.99 26.68 -6.94
C GLY A 25 29.06 25.55 -7.38
N SER A 26 28.38 25.82 -8.49
CA SER A 26 27.59 24.89 -9.27
C SER A 26 28.45 23.74 -9.79
N SER A 27 28.38 22.59 -9.12
CA SER A 27 28.78 21.31 -9.71
C SER A 27 27.64 20.87 -10.64
N SER A 28 27.91 20.98 -11.94
CA SER A 28 27.08 20.41 -13.01
C SER A 28 27.08 18.89 -12.88
N TRP A 29 26.09 18.34 -12.19
CA TRP A 29 25.76 16.92 -12.30
C TRP A 29 25.08 16.71 -13.66
N VAL A 30 25.86 16.24 -14.62
CA VAL A 30 25.31 15.68 -15.85
C VAL A 30 24.56 14.43 -15.44
N HIS A 31 23.23 14.52 -15.38
CA HIS A 31 22.37 13.35 -15.34
C HIS A 31 22.60 12.57 -16.65
N ALA A 32 23.38 11.50 -16.57
CA ALA A 32 23.34 10.46 -17.59
C ALA A 32 21.91 9.91 -17.61
N PRO A 33 21.21 9.88 -18.75
CA PRO A 33 19.94 9.19 -18.85
C PRO A 33 20.21 7.71 -18.55
N ALA A 34 19.54 7.17 -17.53
CA ALA A 34 19.46 5.74 -17.32
C ALA A 34 18.81 5.15 -18.58
N ALA A 35 19.63 4.62 -19.47
CA ALA A 35 19.17 3.79 -20.57
C ALA A 35 18.47 2.59 -19.91
N ALA A 36 17.14 2.53 -20.06
CA ALA A 36 16.39 1.32 -19.81
C ALA A 36 16.99 0.26 -20.73
N ALA A 37 17.84 -0.61 -20.18
CA ALA A 37 18.25 -1.82 -20.85
C ALA A 37 16.95 -2.57 -21.15
N LEU A 38 16.64 -2.73 -22.43
CA LEU A 38 15.58 -3.62 -22.88
C LEU A 38 15.85 -4.96 -22.21
N ALA A 39 14.93 -5.42 -21.36
CA ALA A 39 15.00 -6.72 -20.74
C ALA A 39 15.33 -7.73 -21.84
N ASP A 40 16.48 -8.40 -21.74
CA ASP A 40 16.84 -9.46 -22.66
C ASP A 40 15.70 -10.49 -22.58
N VAL A 41 14.92 -10.61 -23.66
CA VAL A 41 13.79 -11.53 -23.70
C VAL A 41 14.36 -12.94 -23.72
N CYS A 42 14.58 -13.49 -22.53
CA CYS A 42 15.07 -14.85 -22.36
C CYS A 42 14.00 -15.84 -22.82
N GLU A 43 14.25 -16.52 -23.94
CA GLU A 43 13.33 -17.49 -24.56
C GLU A 43 12.96 -18.66 -23.62
N ASP A 44 13.81 -18.96 -22.63
CA ASP A 44 13.58 -20.01 -21.63
C ASP A 44 12.70 -19.56 -20.46
N CYS A 45 12.49 -18.26 -20.30
CA CYS A 45 11.57 -17.70 -19.33
C CYS A 45 10.18 -17.57 -19.96
N GLY A 46 9.14 -17.93 -19.21
CA GLY A 46 7.74 -17.79 -19.65
C GLY A 46 6.86 -17.31 -18.50
N LYS A 47 5.61 -16.95 -18.78
CA LYS A 47 4.66 -16.43 -17.78
C LYS A 47 4.64 -17.29 -16.51
N GLY A 48 5.13 -16.73 -15.39
CA GLY A 48 5.23 -17.41 -14.10
C GLY A 48 6.33 -18.47 -13.99
N LYS A 49 7.30 -18.51 -14.90
CA LYS A 49 8.40 -19.47 -14.95
C LYS A 49 9.72 -18.80 -15.31
N ILE A 50 10.65 -18.83 -14.36
CA ILE A 50 12.04 -18.41 -14.55
C ILE A 50 12.90 -19.62 -14.92
N CYS A 51 13.84 -19.44 -15.85
CA CYS A 51 14.79 -20.46 -16.27
C CYS A 51 15.82 -20.77 -15.16
N LYS A 52 16.57 -21.87 -15.32
CA LYS A 52 17.55 -22.29 -14.31
C LYS A 52 18.69 -21.27 -14.14
N ALA A 53 19.11 -20.62 -15.22
CA ALA A 53 20.20 -19.66 -15.21
C ALA A 53 19.86 -18.41 -14.39
N HIS A 54 18.70 -17.80 -14.65
CA HIS A 54 18.25 -16.63 -13.88
C HIS A 54 17.96 -16.96 -12.42
N ARG A 55 17.36 -18.11 -12.11
CA ARG A 55 17.22 -18.52 -10.69
C ARG A 55 18.55 -18.67 -9.97
N ALA A 56 19.57 -19.18 -10.66
CA ALA A 56 20.91 -19.30 -10.09
C ALA A 56 21.53 -17.90 -9.87
N HIS A 57 21.30 -16.96 -10.80
CA HIS A 57 21.74 -15.58 -10.65
C HIS A 57 21.05 -14.86 -9.49
N ASP A 58 19.71 -14.90 -9.43
CA ASP A 58 18.93 -14.34 -8.32
C ASP A 58 19.44 -14.89 -6.98
N LYS A 59 19.66 -16.21 -6.91
CA LYS A 59 20.19 -16.84 -5.71
C LYS A 59 21.59 -16.34 -5.35
N GLU A 60 22.49 -16.20 -6.31
CA GLU A 60 23.84 -15.66 -6.06
C GLU A 60 23.77 -14.22 -5.52
N VAL A 61 22.88 -13.40 -6.07
CA VAL A 61 22.66 -12.03 -5.59
C VAL A 61 22.09 -12.03 -4.17
N ILE A 62 21.09 -12.86 -3.89
CA ILE A 62 20.49 -12.99 -2.55
C ILE A 62 21.53 -13.48 -1.54
N ASP A 63 22.27 -14.55 -1.85
CA ASP A 63 23.29 -15.12 -0.97
C ASP A 63 24.41 -14.09 -0.67
N ARG A 64 24.74 -13.20 -1.64
CA ARG A 64 25.67 -12.08 -1.43
C ARG A 64 25.10 -10.99 -0.51
N LEU A 65 23.80 -10.70 -0.62
CA LEU A 65 23.11 -9.64 0.12
C LEU A 65 22.62 -10.06 1.50
N GLU A 66 22.60 -11.36 1.81
CA GLU A 66 22.24 -11.93 3.11
C GLU A 66 22.83 -11.15 4.32
N PRO A 67 24.15 -10.88 4.41
CA PRO A 67 24.70 -10.11 5.53
C PRO A 67 24.17 -8.67 5.62
N ASP A 68 23.85 -8.04 4.49
CA ASP A 68 23.31 -6.68 4.46
C ASP A 68 21.81 -6.67 4.84
N LEU A 69 21.06 -7.72 4.48
CA LEU A 69 19.68 -7.94 4.89
C LEU A 69 19.56 -8.19 6.41
N GLU A 70 20.59 -8.77 7.03
CA GLU A 70 20.66 -9.02 8.48
C GLU A 70 21.34 -7.88 9.27
N SER A 71 21.79 -6.82 8.60
CA SER A 71 22.51 -5.71 9.22
C SER A 71 21.67 -5.01 10.29
N GLU A 72 22.28 -4.59 11.40
CA GLU A 72 21.62 -3.72 12.39
C GLU A 72 21.33 -2.32 11.82
N ASP A 73 22.06 -1.90 10.78
CA ASP A 73 21.86 -0.61 10.11
C ASP A 73 20.67 -0.68 9.14
N VAL A 74 19.64 0.11 9.46
CA VAL A 74 18.40 0.24 8.69
C VAL A 74 18.64 0.62 7.23
N GLU A 75 19.56 1.55 6.96
CA GLU A 75 19.83 2.03 5.59
C GLU A 75 20.54 0.96 4.75
N VAL A 76 21.35 0.12 5.39
CA VAL A 76 21.98 -1.04 4.75
C VAL A 76 20.91 -2.08 4.38
N ARG A 77 20.03 -2.45 5.33
CA ARG A 77 18.92 -3.38 5.06
C ARG A 77 18.00 -2.88 3.94
N MET A 78 17.59 -1.62 3.99
CA MET A 78 16.74 -1.02 2.96
C MET A 78 17.38 -1.04 1.57
N ARG A 79 18.70 -0.80 1.50
CA ARG A 79 19.43 -0.88 0.22
C ARG A 79 19.44 -2.31 -0.31
N ALA A 80 19.76 -3.28 0.53
CA ALA A 80 19.75 -4.69 0.14
C ALA A 80 18.36 -5.14 -0.35
N LEU A 81 17.27 -4.72 0.32
CA LEU A 81 15.91 -5.00 -0.13
C LEU A 81 15.60 -4.41 -1.51
N ARG A 82 16.05 -3.18 -1.79
CA ARG A 82 15.88 -2.56 -3.10
C ARG A 82 16.69 -3.28 -4.18
N GLU A 83 17.88 -3.77 -3.86
CA GLU A 83 18.69 -4.57 -4.78
C GLU A 83 18.03 -5.92 -5.07
N VAL A 84 17.48 -6.60 -4.06
CA VAL A 84 16.68 -7.83 -4.27
C VAL A 84 15.45 -7.53 -5.13
N ALA A 85 14.72 -6.45 -4.84
CA ALA A 85 13.56 -6.06 -5.64
C ALA A 85 13.93 -5.69 -7.09
N ALA A 86 15.15 -5.19 -7.33
CA ALA A 86 15.61 -4.84 -8.67
C ALA A 86 15.80 -6.06 -9.58
N LEU A 87 15.97 -7.27 -9.01
CA LEU A 87 15.94 -8.52 -9.77
C LEU A 87 14.65 -8.64 -10.60
N ALA A 88 13.54 -8.06 -10.12
CA ALA A 88 12.25 -7.99 -10.81
C ALA A 88 12.27 -7.28 -12.16
N ARG A 89 13.35 -6.54 -12.46
CA ARG A 89 13.49 -5.72 -13.66
C ARG A 89 14.34 -6.38 -14.72
N GLU A 90 15.04 -7.47 -14.39
CA GLU A 90 15.99 -8.11 -15.31
C GLU A 90 15.28 -8.93 -16.39
N HIS A 91 14.07 -9.42 -16.12
CA HIS A 91 13.28 -10.16 -17.12
C HIS A 91 11.77 -10.04 -16.89
N GLU A 92 10.97 -10.25 -17.94
CA GLU A 92 9.50 -10.07 -17.94
C GLU A 92 8.77 -10.92 -16.87
N ASN A 93 9.37 -12.04 -16.46
CA ASN A 93 8.82 -12.96 -15.46
C ASN A 93 9.48 -12.85 -14.08
N ALA A 94 10.12 -11.71 -13.81
CA ALA A 94 10.89 -11.49 -12.60
C ALA A 94 10.04 -10.90 -11.47
N PRO A 95 10.49 -11.08 -10.22
CA PRO A 95 11.62 -11.89 -9.80
C PRO A 95 11.19 -13.28 -9.34
N SER A 96 12.18 -14.09 -8.99
CA SER A 96 11.98 -15.42 -8.44
C SER A 96 11.11 -15.44 -7.19
N LYS A 97 10.58 -16.64 -6.91
CA LYS A 97 9.82 -16.91 -5.69
C LYS A 97 10.68 -16.56 -4.47
N GLU A 98 11.97 -16.89 -4.55
CA GLU A 98 13.00 -16.67 -3.54
C GLU A 98 13.22 -15.16 -3.27
N ALA A 99 13.36 -14.34 -4.30
CA ALA A 99 13.46 -12.89 -4.13
C ALA A 99 12.20 -12.29 -3.48
N ALA A 100 11.01 -12.73 -3.92
CA ALA A 100 9.76 -12.29 -3.32
C ALA A 100 9.59 -12.76 -1.86
N GLU A 101 10.15 -13.92 -1.50
CA GLU A 101 10.17 -14.44 -0.12
C GLU A 101 11.05 -13.58 0.80
N VAL A 102 12.18 -13.07 0.30
CA VAL A 102 13.01 -12.10 1.04
C VAL A 102 12.22 -10.82 1.33
N LEU A 103 11.54 -10.26 0.33
CA LEU A 103 10.69 -9.07 0.53
C LEU A 103 9.50 -9.34 1.47
N ALA A 104 8.90 -10.53 1.37
CA ALA A 104 7.82 -10.95 2.26
C ALA A 104 8.28 -11.04 3.72
N ALA A 105 9.46 -11.59 3.98
CA ALA A 105 10.03 -11.65 5.32
C ALA A 105 10.23 -10.24 5.94
N ALA A 106 10.63 -9.26 5.12
CA ALA A 106 10.81 -7.89 5.57
C ALA A 106 9.50 -7.16 5.95
N LEU A 107 8.31 -7.73 5.69
CA LEU A 107 7.04 -7.22 6.24
C LEU A 107 6.96 -7.36 7.76
N GLU A 108 7.81 -8.21 8.36
CA GLU A 108 7.91 -8.46 9.80
C GLU A 108 9.20 -7.89 10.41
N ASP A 109 9.94 -7.04 9.68
CA ASP A 109 11.16 -6.39 10.17
C ASP A 109 10.89 -5.58 11.45
N ASP A 110 11.87 -5.53 12.36
CA ASP A 110 11.75 -4.82 13.63
C ASP A 110 11.64 -3.29 13.46
N LYS A 111 11.96 -2.74 12.29
CA LYS A 111 11.86 -1.32 12.00
C LYS A 111 10.71 -1.04 11.04
N LEU A 112 9.80 -0.17 11.49
CA LEU A 112 8.60 0.20 10.72
C LEU A 112 8.92 0.82 9.36
N VAL A 113 10.06 1.52 9.24
CA VAL A 113 10.50 2.11 7.97
C VAL A 113 10.82 1.03 6.94
N VAL A 114 11.37 -0.11 7.37
CA VAL A 114 11.71 -1.26 6.53
C VAL A 114 10.44 -1.99 6.12
N GLN A 115 9.53 -2.25 7.07
CA GLN A 115 8.21 -2.83 6.74
C GLN A 115 7.47 -2.02 5.69
N ARG A 116 7.46 -0.68 5.82
CA ARG A 116 6.82 0.23 4.86
C ARG A 116 7.42 0.09 3.46
N GLU A 117 8.73 -0.01 3.37
CA GLU A 117 9.42 -0.18 2.08
C GLU A 117 9.15 -1.57 1.50
N ALA A 118 9.19 -2.61 2.32
CA ALA A 118 8.87 -3.97 1.91
C ALA A 118 7.48 -4.08 1.28
N PHE A 119 6.45 -3.41 1.82
CA PHE A 119 5.13 -3.35 1.18
C PHE A 119 5.15 -2.75 -0.22
N ARG A 120 5.91 -1.67 -0.43
CA ARG A 120 6.03 -1.01 -1.73
C ARG A 120 6.75 -1.89 -2.74
N LEU A 121 7.87 -2.47 -2.33
CA LEU A 121 8.65 -3.36 -3.17
C LEU A 121 7.88 -4.63 -3.50
N LEU A 122 7.13 -5.19 -2.54
CA LEU A 122 6.33 -6.40 -2.75
C LEU A 122 5.22 -6.21 -3.79
N ALA A 123 4.67 -5.00 -3.89
CA ALA A 123 3.65 -4.66 -4.89
C ALA A 123 4.24 -4.29 -6.26
N ASP A 124 5.54 -3.98 -6.35
CA ASP A 124 6.20 -3.60 -7.60
C ASP A 124 6.78 -4.82 -8.32
N ARG A 125 6.02 -5.34 -9.29
CA ARG A 125 6.49 -6.35 -10.26
C ARG A 125 7.02 -7.64 -9.61
N GLN A 126 6.53 -8.04 -8.44
CA GLN A 126 7.02 -9.24 -7.74
C GLN A 126 6.32 -10.54 -8.15
N HIS A 127 6.89 -11.69 -7.74
CA HIS A 127 6.31 -13.01 -7.96
C HIS A 127 4.85 -13.05 -7.45
N PRO A 128 3.84 -13.23 -8.33
CA PRO A 128 2.46 -12.89 -8.00
C PRO A 128 1.87 -13.64 -6.82
N GLU A 129 2.12 -14.95 -6.76
CA GLU A 129 1.57 -15.79 -5.70
C GLU A 129 2.19 -15.51 -4.34
N THR A 130 3.50 -15.26 -4.30
CA THR A 130 4.23 -14.99 -3.06
C THR A 130 3.82 -13.63 -2.51
N ALA A 131 3.80 -12.61 -3.37
CA ALA A 131 3.43 -11.26 -3.01
C ALA A 131 2.00 -11.18 -2.48
N VAL A 132 1.01 -11.76 -3.18
CA VAL A 132 -0.38 -11.76 -2.70
C VAL A 132 -0.53 -12.54 -1.39
N THR A 133 0.13 -13.69 -1.26
CA THR A 133 0.02 -14.51 -0.04
C THR A 133 0.55 -13.77 1.17
N ALA A 134 1.79 -13.27 1.10
CA ALA A 134 2.42 -12.53 2.19
C ALA A 134 1.66 -11.24 2.52
N TYR A 135 1.19 -10.50 1.50
CA TYR A 135 0.36 -9.32 1.70
C TYR A 135 -0.93 -9.64 2.45
N VAL A 136 -1.67 -10.66 2.01
CA VAL A 136 -2.94 -11.07 2.64
C VAL A 136 -2.73 -11.56 4.06
N GLU A 137 -1.67 -12.32 4.32
CA GLU A 137 -1.30 -12.76 5.68
C GLU A 137 -1.02 -11.57 6.58
N ARG A 138 -0.26 -10.58 6.10
CA ARG A 138 0.03 -9.38 6.88
C ARG A 138 -1.22 -8.54 7.17
N LEU A 139 -2.13 -8.37 6.21
CA LEU A 139 -3.41 -7.71 6.45
C LEU A 139 -4.29 -8.47 7.47
N LYS A 140 -4.29 -9.80 7.43
CA LYS A 140 -4.99 -10.62 8.43
C LYS A 140 -4.36 -10.45 9.82
N TRP A 141 -3.04 -10.31 9.90
CA TRP A 141 -2.36 -10.00 11.14
C TRP A 141 -2.80 -8.63 11.69
N PHE A 142 -2.82 -7.57 10.86
CA PHE A 142 -3.34 -6.25 11.27
C PHE A 142 -4.79 -6.33 11.77
N LYS A 143 -5.64 -7.06 11.04
CA LYS A 143 -7.04 -7.29 11.43
C LYS A 143 -7.14 -7.98 12.79
N GLY A 144 -6.31 -9.00 13.04
CA GLY A 144 -6.30 -9.75 14.29
C GLY A 144 -5.81 -8.94 15.49
N HIS A 145 -4.93 -7.96 15.25
CA HIS A 145 -4.30 -7.14 16.28
C HIS A 145 -4.88 -5.72 16.35
N MET A 146 -6.00 -5.42 15.70
CA MET A 146 -6.48 -4.03 15.52
C MET A 146 -6.52 -3.19 16.82
N TRP A 147 -6.90 -3.79 17.95
CA TRP A 147 -6.98 -3.11 19.25
C TRP A 147 -5.64 -2.84 19.92
N THR A 148 -4.63 -3.63 19.59
CA THR A 148 -3.26 -3.55 20.13
C THR A 148 -2.26 -3.14 19.06
N LEU A 149 -2.72 -2.85 17.83
CA LEU A 149 -1.91 -2.78 16.63
C LEU A 149 -0.71 -1.85 16.77
N VAL A 150 -0.97 -0.63 17.24
CA VAL A 150 0.08 0.36 17.45
C VAL A 150 1.09 -0.14 18.48
N ALA A 151 0.64 -0.68 19.61
CA ALA A 151 1.53 -1.19 20.65
C ALA A 151 2.36 -2.39 20.16
N ASP A 152 1.74 -3.32 19.44
CA ASP A 152 2.40 -4.51 18.89
C ASP A 152 3.42 -4.14 17.81
N MET A 153 3.14 -3.10 17.01
CA MET A 153 4.04 -2.63 15.96
C MET A 153 5.20 -1.77 16.49
N THR A 154 4.95 -0.92 17.49
CA THR A 154 5.99 -0.03 18.04
C THR A 154 6.89 -0.74 19.06
N GLY A 155 6.44 -1.88 19.59
CA GLY A 155 7.13 -2.61 20.64
C GLY A 155 7.10 -1.89 22.00
N PRO A 156 7.64 -2.51 23.05
CA PRO A 156 7.79 -1.87 24.35
C PRO A 156 8.67 -0.62 24.23
N ASN A 157 8.25 0.47 24.85
CA ASN A 157 8.97 1.76 24.83
C ASN A 157 9.23 2.34 23.43
N GLN A 158 8.45 1.99 22.40
CA GLN A 158 8.57 2.53 21.03
C GLN A 158 9.92 2.22 20.35
N GLU A 159 10.53 1.08 20.66
CA GLU A 159 11.84 0.67 20.12
C GLU A 159 11.86 0.38 18.61
N HIS A 160 10.68 0.11 18.02
CA HIS A 160 10.51 -0.15 16.59
C HIS A 160 10.08 1.10 15.80
N GLY A 161 9.65 2.15 16.51
CA GLY A 161 9.13 3.41 15.96
C GLY A 161 7.97 3.95 16.79
N ASP A 162 7.40 5.07 16.36
CA ASP A 162 6.27 5.71 17.03
C ASP A 162 4.91 5.32 16.41
N ALA A 163 3.83 5.79 17.03
CA ALA A 163 2.47 5.53 16.55
C ALA A 163 2.21 6.10 15.14
N GLY A 164 2.83 7.22 14.79
CA GLY A 164 2.72 7.80 13.45
C GLY A 164 3.33 6.88 12.40
N ALA A 165 4.53 6.36 12.65
CA ALA A 165 5.19 5.39 11.79
C ALA A 165 4.37 4.09 11.64
N ALA A 166 3.71 3.62 12.70
CA ALA A 166 2.84 2.45 12.62
C ALA A 166 1.61 2.71 11.72
N MET A 167 1.01 3.89 11.85
CA MET A 167 -0.11 4.30 10.98
C MET A 167 0.33 4.50 9.52
N ASP A 168 1.53 5.03 9.29
CA ASP A 168 2.14 5.15 7.96
C ASP A 168 2.33 3.78 7.28
N VAL A 169 2.78 2.77 8.05
CA VAL A 169 2.90 1.38 7.54
C VAL A 169 1.53 0.84 7.19
N LEU A 170 0.53 0.98 8.06
CA LEU A 170 -0.83 0.51 7.81
C LEU A 170 -1.45 1.20 6.58
N GLU A 171 -1.31 2.52 6.47
CA GLU A 171 -1.80 3.27 5.31
C GLU A 171 -1.07 2.85 4.02
N THR A 172 0.25 2.66 4.08
CA THR A 172 1.02 2.15 2.94
C THR A 172 0.55 0.76 2.53
N ALA A 173 0.41 -0.16 3.48
CA ALA A 173 -0.07 -1.52 3.24
C ALA A 173 -1.44 -1.50 2.56
N VAL A 174 -2.37 -0.70 3.07
CA VAL A 174 -3.70 -0.54 2.48
C VAL A 174 -3.62 0.04 1.06
N GLY A 175 -2.81 1.07 0.87
CA GLY A 175 -2.65 1.76 -0.42
C GLY A 175 -2.06 0.86 -1.51
N VAL A 176 -1.02 0.08 -1.20
CA VAL A 176 -0.39 -0.81 -2.20
C VAL A 176 -1.32 -1.94 -2.66
N GLY A 177 -2.31 -2.31 -1.84
CA GLY A 177 -3.30 -3.34 -2.18
C GLY A 177 -4.10 -3.05 -3.45
N GLN A 178 -4.22 -1.78 -3.85
CA GLN A 178 -4.89 -1.40 -5.10
C GLN A 178 -4.18 -1.91 -6.36
N GLY A 179 -2.86 -2.14 -6.29
CA GLY A 179 -2.04 -2.69 -7.38
C GLY A 179 -2.10 -4.22 -7.46
N LEU A 180 -2.48 -4.88 -6.37
CA LEU A 180 -2.56 -6.34 -6.27
C LEU A 180 -3.99 -6.79 -6.60
N ARG A 181 -4.34 -6.82 -7.90
CA ARG A 181 -5.69 -7.15 -8.39
C ARG A 181 -6.03 -8.64 -8.24
N ASP A 182 -6.22 -9.09 -7.00
CA ASP A 182 -6.57 -10.48 -6.63
C ASP A 182 -7.82 -10.51 -5.74
N ASP A 183 -8.65 -11.54 -5.89
CA ASP A 183 -9.84 -11.73 -5.03
C ASP A 183 -9.48 -11.80 -3.54
N ARG A 184 -8.35 -12.44 -3.20
CA ARG A 184 -7.90 -12.58 -1.80
C ARG A 184 -7.55 -11.23 -1.18
N VAL A 185 -7.06 -10.29 -1.98
CA VAL A 185 -6.73 -8.93 -1.56
C VAL A 185 -8.01 -8.14 -1.27
N VAL A 186 -9.03 -8.26 -2.12
CA VAL A 186 -10.36 -7.67 -1.88
C VAL A 186 -10.91 -8.17 -0.54
N ASP A 187 -10.90 -9.48 -0.32
CA ASP A 187 -11.41 -10.09 0.91
C ASP A 187 -10.64 -9.64 2.15
N ALA A 188 -9.30 -9.55 2.06
CA ALA A 188 -8.45 -9.11 3.16
C ALA A 188 -8.66 -7.63 3.51
N LEU A 189 -8.70 -6.74 2.51
CA LEU A 189 -8.96 -5.31 2.69
C LEU A 189 -10.37 -5.05 3.23
N ALA A 190 -11.39 -5.73 2.71
CA ALA A 190 -12.76 -5.66 3.23
C ALA A 190 -12.82 -6.15 4.68
N GLY A 191 -12.13 -7.25 4.99
CA GLY A 191 -12.02 -7.79 6.34
C GLY A 191 -11.34 -6.83 7.31
N LEU A 192 -10.29 -6.13 6.87
CA LEU A 192 -9.59 -5.11 7.66
C LEU A 192 -10.45 -3.87 7.89
N LEU A 193 -11.09 -3.36 6.84
CA LEU A 193 -11.99 -2.20 6.91
C LEU A 193 -13.15 -2.43 7.88
N ASN A 194 -13.74 -3.63 7.87
CA ASN A 194 -14.80 -4.00 8.81
C ASN A 194 -14.30 -4.22 10.25
N ALA A 195 -12.99 -4.40 10.45
CA ALA A 195 -12.41 -4.53 11.78
C ALA A 195 -11.99 -3.18 12.38
N PHE A 196 -11.96 -2.09 11.59
CA PHE A 196 -11.62 -0.78 12.11
C PHE A 196 -12.62 -0.35 13.21
N PRO A 197 -12.12 0.10 14.38
CA PRO A 197 -12.94 0.72 15.41
C PRO A 197 -13.72 1.92 14.84
N ASN A 198 -14.84 2.24 15.48
CA ASN A 198 -15.69 3.36 15.03
C ASN A 198 -14.93 4.68 15.00
N GLU A 199 -13.97 4.87 15.91
CA GLU A 199 -13.09 6.03 16.01
C GLU A 199 -12.19 6.17 14.78
N MET A 200 -11.76 5.04 14.21
CA MET A 200 -10.93 4.99 13.00
C MET A 200 -11.74 5.11 11.71
N LYS A 201 -13.07 4.90 11.75
CA LYS A 201 -13.89 5.07 10.56
C LYS A 201 -13.83 6.53 10.10
N GLY A 202 -13.54 6.71 8.80
CA GLY A 202 -13.36 8.02 8.19
C GLY A 202 -12.03 8.72 8.52
N GLU A 203 -11.13 8.07 9.26
CA GLU A 203 -9.74 8.51 9.35
C GLU A 203 -8.98 8.22 8.04
N PRO A 204 -7.84 8.88 7.77
CA PRO A 204 -7.10 8.72 6.52
C PRO A 204 -6.87 7.26 6.12
N VAL A 205 -6.48 6.40 7.07
CA VAL A 205 -6.24 4.97 6.81
C VAL A 205 -7.50 4.20 6.38
N ALA A 206 -8.65 4.46 7.01
CA ALA A 206 -9.90 3.81 6.65
C ALA A 206 -10.41 4.30 5.28
N LEU A 207 -10.21 5.59 4.99
CA LEU A 207 -10.52 6.15 3.68
C LEU A 207 -9.59 5.63 2.59
N SER A 208 -8.31 5.42 2.89
CA SER A 208 -7.36 4.75 2.00
C SER A 208 -7.82 3.31 1.71
N ALA A 209 -8.39 2.59 2.69
CA ALA A 209 -8.96 1.26 2.47
C ALA A 209 -10.21 1.29 1.58
N CYS A 210 -11.10 2.27 1.81
CA CYS A 210 -12.22 2.50 0.92
C CYS A 210 -11.77 2.78 -0.51
N ARG A 211 -10.78 3.66 -0.71
CA ARG A 211 -10.22 3.99 -2.03
C ARG A 211 -9.58 2.78 -2.69
N ALA A 212 -8.77 2.00 -1.97
CA ALA A 212 -8.15 0.79 -2.50
C ALA A 212 -9.20 -0.25 -2.95
N LEU A 213 -10.23 -0.49 -2.13
CA LEU A 213 -11.34 -1.37 -2.49
C LEU A 213 -12.09 -0.87 -3.73
N LEU A 214 -12.46 0.41 -3.77
CA LEU A 214 -13.12 0.98 -4.93
C LEU A 214 -12.21 0.95 -6.16
N TYR A 215 -10.90 1.09 -6.00
CA TYR A 215 -9.94 0.97 -7.10
C TYR A 215 -9.95 -0.43 -7.71
N LEU A 216 -9.96 -1.47 -6.88
CA LEU A 216 -10.10 -2.87 -7.30
C LEU A 216 -11.41 -3.12 -8.05
N GLY A 217 -12.49 -2.42 -7.65
CA GLY A 217 -13.68 -2.22 -8.47
C GLY A 217 -14.61 -3.42 -8.61
N THR A 218 -14.52 -4.40 -7.72
CA THR A 218 -15.50 -5.48 -7.67
C THR A 218 -16.79 -5.03 -6.99
N LYS A 219 -17.87 -5.78 -7.25
CA LYS A 219 -19.14 -5.60 -6.53
C LYS A 219 -18.93 -5.69 -5.01
N ASP A 220 -18.19 -6.70 -4.55
CA ASP A 220 -18.00 -6.98 -3.13
C ASP A 220 -17.15 -5.90 -2.44
N ALA A 221 -16.21 -5.31 -3.19
CA ALA A 221 -15.44 -4.16 -2.73
C ALA A 221 -16.32 -2.91 -2.54
N ALA A 222 -17.15 -2.58 -3.54
CA ALA A 222 -18.09 -1.47 -3.44
C ALA A 222 -19.10 -1.68 -2.29
N GLU A 223 -19.62 -2.89 -2.13
CA GLU A 223 -20.56 -3.23 -1.04
C GLU A 223 -19.93 -3.03 0.34
N SER A 224 -18.68 -3.46 0.51
CA SER A 224 -17.90 -3.28 1.74
C SER A 224 -17.71 -1.80 2.11
N VAL A 225 -17.52 -0.93 1.11
CA VAL A 225 -17.41 0.53 1.33
C VAL A 225 -18.75 1.16 1.66
N ILE A 226 -19.85 0.76 1.01
CA ILE A 226 -21.20 1.27 1.31
C ILE A 226 -21.60 0.93 2.77
N LYS A 227 -21.18 -0.23 3.29
CA LYS A 227 -21.41 -0.60 4.69
C LYS A 227 -20.73 0.32 5.69
N GLN A 228 -19.74 1.13 5.27
CA GLN A 228 -19.07 2.11 6.14
C GLN A 228 -19.88 3.38 6.38
N PHE A 229 -21.00 3.59 5.67
CA PHE A 229 -21.94 4.63 6.08
C PHE A 229 -22.55 4.27 7.44
N ASP A 230 -22.01 4.88 8.48
CA ASP A 230 -22.53 4.79 9.84
C ASP A 230 -23.34 6.06 10.16
N SER A 231 -24.54 5.89 10.72
CA SER A 231 -25.36 7.02 11.18
C SER A 231 -24.72 7.84 12.30
N GLN A 232 -23.80 7.22 13.07
CA GLN A 232 -23.07 7.89 14.15
C GLN A 232 -21.79 8.57 13.67
N MET A 233 -21.44 8.41 12.39
CA MET A 233 -20.26 9.03 11.80
C MET A 233 -20.51 10.52 11.53
N ASP A 234 -19.48 11.33 11.77
CA ASP A 234 -19.47 12.75 11.43
C ASP A 234 -19.82 13.01 9.96
N ASP A 235 -20.55 14.09 9.69
CA ASP A 235 -21.04 14.46 8.35
C ASP A 235 -19.88 14.63 7.34
N SER A 236 -18.75 15.19 7.77
CA SER A 236 -17.56 15.35 6.91
C SER A 236 -17.01 13.99 6.48
N LYS A 237 -16.90 13.03 7.40
CA LYS A 237 -16.43 11.67 7.11
C LYS A 237 -17.39 10.93 6.18
N ARG A 238 -18.71 11.06 6.40
CA ARG A 238 -19.75 10.52 5.51
C ARG A 238 -19.67 11.10 4.10
N ARG A 239 -19.40 12.40 3.97
CA ARG A 239 -19.19 13.06 2.66
C ARG A 239 -17.96 12.53 1.94
N GLN A 240 -16.89 12.23 2.64
CA GLN A 240 -15.67 11.67 2.03
C GLN A 240 -15.92 10.27 1.44
N ILE A 241 -16.65 9.42 2.15
CA ILE A 241 -17.09 8.10 1.62
C ILE A 241 -18.00 8.29 0.40
N HIS A 242 -18.99 9.20 0.50
CA HIS A 242 -19.88 9.52 -0.62
C HIS A 242 -19.09 9.99 -1.86
N PHE A 243 -18.13 10.90 -1.69
CA PHE A 243 -17.30 11.40 -2.79
C PHE A 243 -16.44 10.30 -3.41
N ALA A 244 -15.89 9.39 -2.60
CA ALA A 244 -15.14 8.25 -3.10
C ALA A 244 -16.03 7.33 -3.97
N LEU A 245 -17.26 7.04 -3.53
CA LEU A 245 -18.24 6.26 -4.31
C LEU A 245 -18.67 6.96 -5.60
N LYS A 246 -18.86 8.28 -5.57
CA LYS A 246 -19.18 9.08 -6.76
C LYS A 246 -18.03 9.06 -7.76
N THR A 247 -16.80 9.21 -7.28
CA THR A 247 -15.58 9.09 -8.11
C THR A 247 -15.48 7.69 -8.75
N PHE A 248 -15.78 6.65 -7.96
CA PHE A 248 -15.81 5.27 -8.45
C PHE A 248 -16.86 5.06 -9.54
N ALA A 249 -18.10 5.53 -9.34
CA ALA A 249 -19.16 5.43 -10.33
C ALA A 249 -18.83 6.19 -11.62
N ASN A 250 -18.26 7.39 -11.51
CA ASN A 250 -17.84 8.19 -12.65
C ASN A 250 -16.75 7.50 -13.48
N ARG A 251 -15.78 6.85 -12.81
CA ARG A 251 -14.72 6.08 -13.49
C ARG A 251 -15.27 4.89 -14.27
N LEU A 252 -16.41 4.34 -13.85
CA LEU A 252 -17.11 3.27 -14.56
C LEU A 252 -18.07 3.80 -15.64
N GLU A 253 -18.14 5.12 -15.84
CA GLU A 253 -19.05 5.79 -16.76
C GLU A 253 -20.53 5.45 -16.52
N ILE A 254 -20.88 5.17 -15.25
CA ILE A 254 -22.26 4.87 -14.86
C ILE A 254 -22.95 6.18 -14.49
N GLU A 255 -23.89 6.60 -15.35
CA GLU A 255 -24.74 7.77 -15.12
C GLU A 255 -25.68 7.59 -13.91
N GLU A 256 -26.28 8.69 -13.44
CA GLU A 256 -27.25 8.70 -12.32
C GLU A 256 -26.67 8.22 -10.98
N THR A 257 -25.67 8.93 -10.45
CA THR A 257 -25.16 8.68 -9.09
C THR A 257 -26.12 9.22 -8.02
N PRO A 258 -26.30 8.53 -6.87
CA PRO A 258 -27.00 9.09 -5.72
C PRO A 258 -26.46 10.46 -5.31
N GLU A 259 -27.35 11.32 -4.79
CA GLU A 259 -26.95 12.59 -4.18
C GLU A 259 -26.59 12.39 -2.71
N TYR A 260 -25.86 13.34 -2.14
CA TYR A 260 -25.53 13.27 -0.72
C TYR A 260 -26.76 13.60 0.14
N GLY A 261 -27.07 12.74 1.11
CA GLY A 261 -28.18 12.95 2.03
C GLY A 261 -28.22 11.98 3.21
N GLU A 262 -29.27 12.07 4.01
CA GLU A 262 -29.49 11.18 5.16
C GLU A 262 -29.63 9.71 4.73
N ASN A 263 -30.22 9.48 3.55
CA ASN A 263 -30.43 8.16 2.97
C ASN A 263 -29.28 7.67 2.08
N ALA A 264 -28.12 8.33 2.09
CA ALA A 264 -27.02 8.02 1.15
C ALA A 264 -26.66 6.52 1.13
N GLN A 265 -26.66 5.84 2.27
CA GLN A 265 -26.34 4.41 2.32
C GLN A 265 -27.36 3.54 1.56
N SER A 266 -28.66 3.78 1.77
CA SER A 266 -29.71 2.98 1.14
C SER A 266 -29.79 3.29 -0.36
N GLU A 267 -29.58 4.54 -0.75
CA GLU A 267 -29.50 4.96 -2.14
C GLU A 267 -28.29 4.34 -2.86
N TRP A 268 -27.10 4.37 -2.26
CA TRP A 268 -25.92 3.68 -2.81
C TRP A 268 -26.11 2.16 -2.88
N THR A 269 -26.79 1.55 -1.90
CA THR A 269 -27.14 0.13 -1.94
C THR A 269 -28.09 -0.18 -3.11
N ALA A 270 -29.11 0.66 -3.34
CA ALA A 270 -30.02 0.52 -4.46
C ALA A 270 -29.31 0.71 -5.81
N TRP A 271 -28.44 1.72 -5.90
CA TRP A 271 -27.58 1.97 -7.06
C TRP A 271 -26.69 0.77 -7.38
N LEU A 272 -26.04 0.18 -6.37
CA LEU A 272 -25.19 -1.00 -6.56
C LEU A 272 -26.01 -2.19 -7.07
N ARG A 273 -27.23 -2.39 -6.55
CA ARG A 273 -28.13 -3.46 -7.03
C ARG A 273 -28.58 -3.25 -8.48
N LYS A 274 -28.88 -2.02 -8.88
CA LYS A 274 -29.24 -1.65 -10.28
C LYS A 274 -28.06 -1.91 -11.22
N ASN A 275 -26.84 -1.57 -10.80
CA ASN A 275 -25.64 -1.56 -11.64
C ASN A 275 -24.71 -2.77 -11.45
N GLN A 276 -25.09 -3.77 -10.66
CA GLN A 276 -24.24 -4.93 -10.34
C GLN A 276 -23.77 -5.73 -11.57
N ARG A 277 -24.44 -5.60 -12.72
CA ARG A 277 -24.04 -6.27 -13.98
C ARG A 277 -22.85 -5.60 -14.65
N SER A 278 -22.60 -4.33 -14.36
CA SER A 278 -21.48 -3.55 -14.88
C SER A 278 -20.20 -3.75 -14.06
N LEU A 279 -20.28 -4.48 -12.94
CA LEU A 279 -19.15 -4.71 -12.04
C LEU A 279 -18.65 -6.15 -12.15
N PRO A 280 -17.34 -6.39 -12.18
CA PRO A 280 -16.80 -7.73 -12.06
C PRO A 280 -17.21 -8.33 -10.72
N LYS A 281 -17.67 -9.58 -10.74
CA LYS A 281 -17.93 -10.35 -9.51
C LYS A 281 -16.64 -10.75 -8.82
N LYS A 282 -15.59 -10.98 -9.61
CA LYS A 282 -14.28 -11.47 -9.19
C LYS A 282 -13.21 -10.88 -10.11
N LEU A 283 -12.03 -10.61 -9.57
CA LEU A 283 -10.81 -10.28 -10.29
C LEU A 283 -10.09 -11.54 -10.77
N GLY A 284 -10.27 -12.65 -10.05
CA GLY A 284 -9.48 -13.85 -10.25
C GLY A 284 -8.12 -13.75 -9.58
N LYS A 285 -7.15 -14.52 -10.09
CA LYS A 285 -5.79 -14.59 -9.56
C LYS A 285 -4.93 -13.50 -10.19
N TRP A 286 -4.20 -12.75 -9.36
CA TRP A 286 -3.22 -11.78 -9.86
C TRP A 286 -2.05 -12.49 -10.53
N THR A 287 -1.69 -12.04 -11.73
CA THR A 287 -0.60 -12.62 -12.55
C THR A 287 0.59 -11.68 -12.70
N GLY A 288 0.63 -10.60 -11.92
CA GLY A 288 1.61 -9.53 -12.04
C GLY A 288 0.95 -8.21 -12.45
N PRO A 289 1.71 -7.10 -12.46
CA PRO A 289 1.20 -5.83 -12.95
C PRO A 289 0.77 -5.95 -14.42
N PRO A 290 -0.21 -5.15 -14.86
CA PRO A 290 -0.60 -5.11 -16.27
C PRO A 290 0.63 -4.80 -17.12
N SER A 291 0.80 -5.53 -18.21
CA SER A 291 1.81 -5.17 -19.21
C SER A 291 1.41 -3.82 -19.83
N GLU A 292 2.36 -3.04 -20.35
CA GLU A 292 2.04 -1.77 -21.03
C GLU A 292 1.07 -1.97 -22.20
N ASP A 293 0.99 -3.19 -22.74
CA ASP A 293 0.05 -3.61 -23.78
C ASP A 293 -1.37 -3.92 -23.26
N ASP A 294 -1.57 -4.07 -21.95
CA ASP A 294 -2.87 -4.33 -21.31
C ASP A 294 -3.66 -3.05 -20.99
N GLU A 295 -3.08 -1.85 -21.18
CA GLU A 295 -3.73 -0.56 -20.92
C GLU A 295 -4.75 -0.11 -22.00
N SER A 296 -5.41 -1.04 -22.70
CA SER A 296 -6.60 -0.68 -23.47
C SER A 296 -7.81 -0.64 -22.53
N PRO A 297 -8.33 0.55 -22.17
CA PRO A 297 -9.50 0.64 -21.32
C PRO A 297 -10.69 -0.04 -22.00
N ARG A 298 -11.34 -0.94 -21.27
CA ARG A 298 -12.70 -1.41 -21.57
C ARG A 298 -13.69 -0.65 -20.72
#